data_AF-A0A5N5EX04-F1
#
_entry.id   AF-A0A5N5EX04-F1
#
_cell.length_a   1.000
_cell.length_b   1.000
_cell.length_c   1.000
_cell.angle_alpha   90.00
_cell.angle_beta   90.00
_cell.angle_gamma   90.00
#
_symmetry.space_group_name_H-M   'P 1'
#
loop_
_entity.id
_entity.type
_entity.pdbx_description
1 polymer ?
#
loop_
_entity_poly.entity_id
_entity_poly.type
_entity_poly.pdbx_seq_one_letter_code
_entity_poly.pdbx_strand_id
1 'polypeptide(L)'
;MGIDLVARGKSKKMKCITPRSDDIYLKLLAQLYCFLVQRTRSKLNAVILKCLFMRKVNKAPLSLLRLIKYMQGKDNKIAVVVGTVTNDIRVYEVP
;
A
#
# COMPACT_ATOMS: atom_id res chain seq x y z
N MET A 1 29.62 3.31 35.40
CA MET A 1 30.06 2.39 34.34
C MET A 1 29.30 2.76 33.06
N GLY A 2 30.00 3.07 31.97
CA GLY A 2 29.38 3.44 30.70
C GLY A 2 28.80 2.20 30.01
N ILE A 3 27.53 2.25 29.62
CA ILE A 3 26.90 1.16 28.85
C ILE A 3 27.27 1.37 27.38
N ASP A 4 28.00 0.41 26.80
CA ASP A 4 28.33 0.41 25.38
C ASP A 4 27.10 0.02 24.56
N LEU A 5 26.32 1.03 24.18
CA LEU A 5 25.16 0.87 23.32
C LEU A 5 25.42 1.58 22.00
N VAL A 6 25.31 0.83 20.90
CA VAL A 6 25.28 1.40 19.55
C VAL A 6 24.21 2.49 19.49
N ALA A 7 24.61 3.70 19.07
CA ALA A 7 23.77 4.91 19.04
C ALA A 7 23.04 5.23 20.37
N ARG A 8 23.62 4.85 21.52
CA ARG A 8 23.03 5.07 22.86
C ARG A 8 21.64 4.42 23.02
N GLY A 9 21.38 3.32 22.31
CA GLY A 9 20.09 2.60 22.34
C GLY A 9 18.95 3.32 21.61
N LYS A 10 19.21 4.45 20.94
CA LYS A 10 18.18 5.21 20.22
C LYS A 10 17.96 4.62 18.83
N SER A 11 16.75 4.13 18.57
CA SER A 11 16.33 3.70 17.22
C SER A 11 15.40 4.74 16.59
N LYS A 12 15.86 5.40 15.53
CA LYS A 12 15.02 6.34 14.77
C LYS A 12 14.09 5.56 13.85
N LYS A 13 12.78 5.64 14.09
CA LYS A 13 11.76 5.03 13.23
C LYS A 13 11.48 5.94 12.03
N MET A 14 12.05 5.63 10.87
CA MET A 14 11.91 6.43 9.65
C MET A 14 10.68 6.02 8.81
N LYS A 15 9.57 5.65 9.47
CA LYS A 15 8.34 5.17 8.82
C LYS A 15 7.16 6.09 9.14
N CYS A 16 6.25 6.26 8.18
CA CYS A 16 5.01 6.98 8.42
C CYS A 16 4.09 6.13 9.31
N ILE A 17 3.65 6.70 10.43
CA ILE A 17 2.76 6.06 11.41
C ILE A 17 1.30 6.45 11.14
N THR A 18 1.09 7.63 10.56
CA THR A 18 -0.21 8.20 10.21
C THR A 18 -0.21 8.67 8.75
N PRO A 19 -1.39 8.73 8.09
CA PRO A 19 -1.48 9.31 6.76
C PRO A 19 -1.26 10.82 6.87
N ARG A 20 -0.43 11.38 5.97
CA ARG A 20 -0.16 12.83 5.95
C ARG A 20 -1.26 13.65 5.27
N SER A 21 -2.15 13.02 4.52
CA SER A 21 -3.20 13.72 3.76
C SER A 21 -4.36 14.12 4.66
N ASP A 22 -5.04 15.21 4.31
CA ASP A 22 -6.24 15.69 5.03
C ASP A 22 -7.56 15.06 4.58
N ASP A 23 -7.53 14.25 3.53
CA ASP A 23 -8.69 13.50 3.03
C ASP A 23 -9.30 12.59 4.11
N ILE A 24 -10.58 12.83 4.41
CA ILE A 24 -11.36 12.13 5.42
C ILE A 24 -11.56 10.65 5.05
N TYR A 25 -11.80 10.34 3.77
CA TYR A 25 -12.02 8.97 3.31
C TYR A 25 -10.76 8.13 3.45
N LEU A 26 -9.60 8.72 3.13
CA LEU A 26 -8.31 8.05 3.31
C LEU A 26 -8.02 7.78 4.79
N LYS A 27 -8.35 8.72 5.69
CA LYS A 27 -8.17 8.55 7.15
C LYS A 27 -9.05 7.41 7.68
N LEU A 28 -10.32 7.35 7.30
CA LEU A 28 -11.25 6.28 7.68
C LEU A 28 -10.79 4.91 7.17
N LEU A 29 -10.37 4.84 5.90
CA LEU A 29 -9.87 3.60 5.31
C LEU A 29 -8.61 3.11 6.02
N ALA A 30 -7.69 4.01 6.34
CA ALA A 30 -6.47 3.67 7.08
C ALA A 30 -6.78 3.19 8.51
N GLN A 31 -7.78 3.77 9.18
CA GLN A 31 -8.23 3.31 10.51
C GLN A 31 -8.79 1.89 10.44
N LEU A 32 -9.62 1.59 9.43
CA LEU A 32 -10.18 0.25 9.21
C LEU A 32 -9.07 -0.80 8.98
N TYR A 33 -8.12 -0.51 8.10
CA TYR A 33 -6.99 -1.42 7.87
C TYR A 33 -6.07 -1.55 9.08
N CYS A 34 -5.90 -0.51 9.89
CA CYS A 34 -5.15 -0.58 11.14
C CYS A 34 -5.82 -1.54 12.14
N PHE A 35 -7.15 -1.45 12.28
CA PHE A 35 -7.93 -2.37 13.10
C PHE A 35 -7.83 -3.82 12.59
N LEU A 36 -7.99 -4.03 11.28
CA LEU A 36 -7.90 -5.37 10.69
C LEU A 36 -6.51 -5.99 10.89
N VAL A 37 -5.42 -5.24 10.71
CA VAL A 37 -4.05 -5.76 10.89
C VAL A 37 -3.84 -6.28 12.30
N GLN A 38 -4.35 -5.58 13.32
CA GLN A 38 -4.21 -6.01 14.71
C GLN A 38 -5.02 -7.27 15.03
N ARG A 39 -6.24 -7.38 14.47
CA ARG A 39 -7.18 -8.47 14.79
C ARG A 39 -6.93 -9.75 13.99
N THR A 40 -6.72 -9.63 12.69
CA THR A 40 -6.60 -10.79 11.78
C THR A 40 -5.17 -11.26 11.55
N ARG A 41 -4.15 -10.45 11.89
CA ARG A 41 -2.72 -10.74 11.65
C ARG A 41 -2.39 -11.17 10.21
N SER A 42 -3.22 -10.80 9.23
CA SER A 42 -2.97 -11.08 7.81
C SER A 42 -1.85 -10.20 7.26
N LYS A 43 -0.88 -10.83 6.58
CA LYS A 43 0.24 -10.12 5.92
C LYS A 43 -0.24 -9.18 4.82
N LEU A 44 -1.33 -9.52 4.11
CA LEU A 44 -1.89 -8.68 3.04
C LEU A 44 -2.34 -7.32 3.57
N ASN A 45 -3.07 -7.30 4.68
CA ASN A 45 -3.57 -6.07 5.29
C ASN A 45 -2.43 -5.17 5.76
N ALA A 46 -1.34 -5.75 6.25
CA ALA A 46 -0.16 -4.99 6.68
C ALA A 46 0.54 -4.31 5.49
N VAL A 47 0.59 -4.97 4.32
CA VAL A 47 1.12 -4.39 3.09
C VAL A 47 0.21 -3.27 2.58
N ILE A 48 -1.12 -3.48 2.55
CA ILE A 48 -2.08 -2.46 2.12
C ILE A 48 -1.98 -1.21 3.00
N LEU A 49 -1.94 -1.37 4.33
CA LEU A 49 -1.80 -0.26 5.27
C LEU A 49 -0.50 0.54 5.03
N LYS A 50 0.62 -0.16 4.80
CA LYS A 50 1.89 0.48 4.47
C LYS A 50 1.80 1.30 3.18
N CYS A 51 1.15 0.76 2.14
CA CYS A 51 0.93 1.45 0.87
C CYS A 51 0.01 2.66 1.04
N LEU A 52 -1.06 2.58 1.84
CA LEU A 52 -1.97 3.70 2.08
C LEU A 52 -1.25 4.92 2.68
N PHE A 53 -0.29 4.71 3.60
CA PHE A 53 0.53 5.77 4.20
C PHE A 53 1.59 6.38 3.27
N MET A 54 1.86 5.79 2.11
CA MET A 54 2.78 6.37 1.15
C MET A 54 2.21 7.63 0.51
N ARG A 55 3.09 8.58 0.16
CA ARG A 55 2.73 9.78 -0.60
C ARG A 55 2.30 9.40 -2.02
N LYS A 56 1.48 10.26 -2.65
CA LYS A 56 0.99 10.05 -4.04
C LYS A 56 2.13 9.85 -5.04
N VAL A 57 3.22 10.60 -4.92
CA VAL A 57 4.41 10.47 -5.80
C VAL A 57 5.04 9.07 -5.74
N ASN A 58 4.92 8.38 -4.61
CA ASN A 58 5.46 7.03 -4.45
C ASN A 58 4.49 5.95 -4.95
N LYS A 59 3.26 6.32 -5.31
CA LYS A 59 2.22 5.45 -5.87
C LYS A 59 2.20 5.65 -7.38
N ALA A 60 3.07 4.93 -8.08
CA ALA A 60 3.12 4.99 -9.54
C ALA A 60 1.78 4.52 -10.16
N PRO A 61 1.27 5.20 -11.19
CA PRO A 61 0.07 4.76 -11.90
C PRO A 61 0.30 3.41 -12.60
N LEU A 62 -0.72 2.57 -12.62
CA LEU A 62 -0.70 1.26 -13.27
C LEU A 62 -1.61 1.28 -14.50
N SER A 63 -1.07 1.01 -15.68
CA SER A 63 -1.85 0.98 -16.92
C SER A 63 -2.63 -0.33 -17.08
N LEU A 64 -3.79 -0.26 -17.74
CA LEU A 64 -4.64 -1.43 -18.00
C LEU A 64 -3.90 -2.55 -18.73
N LEU A 65 -3.07 -2.22 -19.73
CA LEU A 65 -2.26 -3.21 -20.46
C LEU A 65 -1.36 -4.03 -19.52
N ARG A 66 -0.78 -3.40 -18.50
CA ARG A 66 0.05 -4.09 -17.50
C ARG A 66 -0.80 -4.96 -16.59
N LEU A 67 -1.97 -4.49 -16.19
CA LEU A 67 -2.88 -5.28 -15.35
C LEU A 67 -3.34 -6.55 -16.05
N ILE A 68 -3.74 -6.45 -17.32
CA ILE A 68 -4.16 -7.61 -18.13
C ILE A 68 -3.02 -8.63 -18.18
N LYS A 69 -1.79 -8.20 -18.49
CA LYS A 69 -0.61 -9.09 -18.51
C LYS A 69 -0.35 -9.77 -17.15
N TYR A 70 -0.56 -9.08 -16.03
CA TYR A 70 -0.36 -9.69 -14.70
C TYR A 70 -1.48 -10.65 -14.28
N MET A 71 -2.66 -10.50 -14.87
CA MET A 71 -3.85 -11.31 -14.61
C MET A 71 -4.01 -12.51 -15.54
N GLN A 72 -3.21 -12.60 -16.63
CA GLN A 72 -3.17 -13.79 -17.48
C GLN A 72 -2.91 -15.06 -16.65
N GLY A 73 -3.81 -16.04 -16.75
CA GLY A 73 -3.75 -17.32 -16.02
C GLY A 73 -4.18 -17.25 -14.55
N LYS A 74 -4.86 -16.16 -14.13
CA LYS A 74 -5.32 -15.96 -12.74
C LYS A 74 -6.80 -15.57 -12.69
N ASP A 75 -7.63 -16.27 -13.45
CA ASP A 75 -9.02 -15.87 -13.71
C ASP A 75 -9.90 -15.86 -12.46
N ASN A 76 -9.56 -16.66 -11.44
CA ASN A 76 -10.31 -16.74 -10.17
C ASN A 76 -9.77 -15.83 -9.06
N LYS A 77 -8.84 -14.91 -9.36
CA LYS A 77 -8.22 -14.03 -8.36
C LYS A 77 -8.59 -12.58 -8.58
N ILE A 78 -8.61 -11.81 -7.50
CA ILE A 78 -8.91 -10.37 -7.55
C ILE A 78 -7.59 -9.59 -7.61
N ALA A 79 -7.46 -8.71 -8.60
CA ALA A 79 -6.37 -7.75 -8.67
C ALA A 79 -6.64 -6.58 -7.71
N VAL A 80 -5.75 -6.39 -6.72
CA VAL A 80 -5.84 -5.25 -5.79
C VAL A 80 -4.70 -4.29 -6.05
N VAL A 81 -5.05 -3.05 -6.43
CA VAL A 81 -4.09 -1.97 -6.71
C VAL A 81 -4.33 -0.81 -5.74
N VAL A 82 -3.29 -0.41 -5.01
CA VAL A 82 -3.32 0.76 -4.12
C VAL A 82 -2.69 1.94 -4.85
N GLY A 83 -3.44 2.54 -5.78
CA GLY A 83 -2.94 3.60 -6.66
C GLY A 83 -3.95 3.91 -7.77
N THR A 84 -3.55 4.78 -8.69
CA THR A 84 -4.39 5.14 -9.84
C THR A 84 -4.21 4.14 -10.97
N VAL A 85 -5.31 3.62 -11.50
CA VAL A 85 -5.32 2.81 -12.71
C VAL A 85 -5.59 3.73 -13.90
N THR A 86 -4.73 3.69 -14.91
CA THR A 86 -4.85 4.55 -16.10
C THR A 86 -5.31 3.75 -17.31
N ASN A 87 -6.22 4.33 -18.09
CA ASN A 87 -6.63 3.77 -19.36
C ASN A 87 -5.45 3.72 -20.35
N ASP A 88 -5.42 2.71 -21.21
CA ASP A 88 -4.41 2.55 -22.26
C ASP A 88 -5.13 2.38 -23.61
N ILE A 89 -5.02 3.40 -24.47
CA ILE A 89 -5.76 3.51 -25.74
C ILE A 89 -5.38 2.38 -26.72
N ARG A 90 -4.25 1.71 -26.49
CA ARG A 90 -3.76 0.62 -27.33
C ARG A 90 -4.50 -0.70 -27.09
N VAL A 91 -5.22 -0.80 -25.98
CA VAL A 91 -6.00 -1.98 -25.61
C VAL A 91 -7.40 -1.82 -26.16
N TYR A 92 -7.75 -2.62 -27.16
CA TYR A 92 -9.06 -2.56 -27.81
C TYR A 92 -10.15 -3.32 -27.03
N GLU A 93 -9.78 -4.44 -26.38
CA GLU A 93 -10.69 -5.25 -25.57
C GLU A 93 -10.08 -5.52 -24.20
N VAL A 94 -10.90 -5.33 -23.15
CA VAL A 94 -10.54 -5.64 -21.76
C VAL A 94 -11.18 -6.98 -21.41
N PRO A 95 -10.38 -8.02 -21.12
CA PRO A 95 -10.87 -9.32 -20.69
C PRO A 95 -11.43 -9.30 -19.27
#